data_AF-A0A7X9B4C1-F1
#
_entry.id   AF-A0A7X9B4C1-F1
#
_cell.length_a   1.000
_cell.length_b   1.000
_cell.length_c   1.000
_cell.angle_alpha   90.00
_cell.angle_beta   90.00
_cell.angle_gamma   90.00
#
_symmetry.space_group_name_H-M   'P 1'
#
loop_
_entity.id
_entity.type
_entity.pdbx_description
1 polymer ?
#
loop_
_entity_poly.entity_id
_entity_poly.type
_entity_poly.pdbx_seq_one_letter_code
_entity_poly.pdbx_strand_id
1 'polypeptide(L)'
;SEIGPQLPISLMSQFRPVPECFRRGALNRMVALDEYRQVCRHLDDLGFNRAFIQPEFGDDSFLPDFTDERPFKGNPPSTGPAAP
;
A
#
# COMPACT_ATOMS: atom_id res chain seq x y z
N SER A 1 -4.36 -24.65 -13.67
CA SER A 1 -4.44 -23.19 -13.50
C SER A 1 -3.05 -22.65 -13.23
N GLU A 2 -2.67 -21.58 -13.92
CA GLU A 2 -1.29 -21.09 -14.11
C GLU A 2 -0.82 -20.15 -12.97
N ILE A 3 -1.10 -20.52 -11.73
CA ILE A 3 -0.49 -19.84 -10.57
C ILE A 3 0.66 -20.74 -10.12
N GLY A 4 1.88 -20.31 -10.40
CA GLY A 4 3.08 -21.05 -10.05
C GLY A 4 4.26 -20.12 -9.77
N PRO A 5 5.41 -20.67 -9.33
CA PRO A 5 6.59 -19.94 -8.84
C PRO A 5 7.13 -18.82 -9.74
N GLN A 6 6.85 -18.89 -11.04
CA GLN A 6 7.35 -17.98 -12.06
C GLN A 6 6.45 -16.77 -12.31
N LEU A 7 5.20 -16.80 -11.80
CA LEU A 7 4.28 -15.69 -11.92
C LEU A 7 4.78 -14.54 -11.03
N PRO A 8 5.04 -13.34 -11.58
CA PRO A 8 5.42 -12.20 -10.76
C PRO A 8 4.29 -11.79 -9.81
N ILE A 9 4.60 -11.59 -8.54
CA ILE A 9 3.65 -11.18 -7.51
C ILE A 9 4.19 -9.97 -6.74
N SER A 10 3.33 -8.98 -6.53
CA SER A 10 3.61 -7.84 -5.66
C SER A 10 2.75 -7.94 -4.40
N LEU A 11 3.39 -7.94 -3.23
CA LEU A 11 2.71 -7.89 -1.92
C LEU A 11 2.77 -6.47 -1.37
N MET A 12 1.61 -5.81 -1.27
CA MET A 12 1.48 -4.43 -0.82
C MET A 12 0.88 -4.35 0.59
N SER A 13 1.36 -3.39 1.38
CA SER A 13 0.93 -3.13 2.77
C SER A 13 0.12 -1.82 2.91
N GLN A 14 -0.23 -1.20 1.77
CA GLN A 14 -0.80 0.16 1.66
C GLN A 14 -2.31 0.28 1.87
N PHE A 15 -3.01 -0.76 2.31
CA PHE A 15 -4.45 -0.61 2.59
C PHE A 15 -4.70 0.33 3.77
N ARG A 16 -5.52 1.35 3.53
CA ARG A 16 -5.96 2.34 4.52
C ARG A 16 -7.48 2.44 4.46
N PRO A 17 -8.22 2.05 5.52
CA PRO A 17 -9.67 2.18 5.55
C PRO A 17 -10.10 3.65 5.38
N VAL A 18 -11.09 3.88 4.52
CA VAL A 18 -11.76 5.19 4.37
C VAL A 18 -13.09 5.19 5.11
N PRO A 19 -13.71 6.35 5.40
CA PRO A 19 -14.95 6.42 6.20
C PRO A 19 -16.08 5.48 5.74
N GLU A 20 -16.24 5.26 4.43
CA GLU A 20 -17.25 4.34 3.89
C GLU A 20 -16.99 2.87 4.24
N CYS A 21 -15.73 2.45 4.40
CA CYS A 21 -15.38 1.08 4.81
C CYS A 21 -15.97 0.75 6.19
N PHE A 22 -15.90 1.69 7.13
CA PHE A 22 -16.45 1.51 8.47
C PHE A 22 -17.97 1.32 8.46
N ARG A 23 -18.70 2.00 7.56
CA ARG A 23 -20.15 1.85 7.41
C ARG A 23 -20.56 0.49 6.88
N ARG A 24 -19.74 -0.14 6.03
CA ARG A 24 -20.02 -1.43 5.40
C ARG A 24 -19.58 -2.64 6.24
N GLY A 25 -18.83 -2.42 7.31
CA GLY A 25 -18.35 -3.46 8.24
C GLY A 25 -17.23 -4.37 7.69
N ALA A 26 -16.97 -4.35 6.39
CA ALA A 26 -15.84 -5.02 5.75
C ALA A 26 -14.70 -4.03 5.48
N LEU A 27 -13.46 -4.51 5.50
CA LEU A 27 -12.26 -3.70 5.20
C LEU A 27 -12.12 -2.47 6.13
N ASN A 28 -12.59 -2.58 7.37
CA ASN A 28 -12.63 -1.51 8.37
C ASN A 28 -11.36 -1.40 9.22
N ARG A 29 -10.32 -2.18 8.91
CA ARG A 29 -9.03 -2.15 9.61
C ARG A 29 -7.89 -2.39 8.64
N MET A 30 -6.71 -1.92 9.01
CA MET A 30 -5.49 -2.34 8.34
C MET A 30 -5.17 -3.79 8.71
N VAL A 31 -4.38 -4.44 7.84
CA VAL A 31 -3.72 -5.70 8.15
C VAL A 31 -2.69 -5.43 9.24
N ALA A 32 -2.68 -6.25 10.30
CA ALA A 32 -1.69 -6.16 11.35
C ALA A 32 -0.33 -6.59 10.79
N LEU A 33 0.75 -6.08 11.39
CA LEU A 33 2.09 -6.35 10.90
C LEU A 33 2.40 -7.84 10.83
N ASP A 34 1.99 -8.59 11.86
CA ASP A 34 2.23 -10.02 11.91
C ASP A 34 1.40 -10.80 10.88
N GLU A 35 0.20 -10.34 10.54
CA GLU A 35 -0.61 -10.90 9.46
C GLU A 35 0.07 -10.68 8.10
N TYR A 36 0.63 -9.49 7.86
CA TYR A 36 1.39 -9.20 6.63
C TYR A 36 2.63 -10.10 6.53
N ARG A 37 3.40 -10.23 7.62
CA ARG A 37 4.57 -11.11 7.69
C ARG A 37 4.22 -12.59 7.48
N GLN A 38 3.04 -13.04 7.92
CA GLN A 38 2.56 -14.40 7.62
C GLN A 38 2.37 -14.61 6.12
N VAL A 39 1.79 -13.65 5.41
CA VAL A 39 1.62 -13.72 3.95
C VAL A 39 2.97 -13.70 3.22
N CYS A 40 3.93 -12.88 3.67
CA CYS A 40 5.27 -12.87 3.10
C CYS A 40 5.98 -14.23 3.24
N ARG A 41 5.90 -14.86 4.41
CA ARG A 41 6.44 -16.22 4.62
C ARG A 41 5.75 -17.24 3.73
N HIS A 42 4.42 -17.16 3.62
CA HIS A 42 3.67 -18.07 2.77
C HIS A 42 4.05 -17.96 1.28
N LEU A 43 4.37 -16.74 0.80
CA LEU A 43 4.85 -16.52 -0.56
C LEU A 43 6.20 -17.22 -0.81
N ASP A 44 7.08 -17.20 0.18
CA ASP A 44 8.37 -17.90 0.16
C ASP A 44 8.19 -19.43 0.18
N ASP A 45 7.30 -19.95 1.05
CA ASP A 45 6.96 -21.38 1.12
C ASP A 45 6.41 -21.92 -0.22
N LEU A 46 5.68 -21.10 -0.97
CA LEU A 46 5.15 -21.42 -2.29
C LEU A 46 6.22 -21.37 -3.41
N GLY A 47 7.44 -20.91 -3.10
CA GLY A 47 8.58 -20.90 -4.00
C GLY A 47 8.59 -19.77 -5.02
N PHE A 48 7.81 -18.70 -4.82
CA PHE A 48 7.80 -17.56 -5.74
C PHE A 48 9.15 -16.85 -5.77
N ASN A 49 9.80 -16.85 -6.93
CA ASN A 49 11.12 -16.23 -7.10
C ASN A 49 11.07 -14.81 -7.71
N ARG A 50 9.88 -14.35 -8.10
CA ARG A 50 9.62 -12.99 -8.63
C ARG A 50 8.64 -12.24 -7.72
N ALA A 51 9.03 -12.12 -6.45
CA ALA A 51 8.26 -11.44 -5.43
C ALA A 51 8.75 -10.00 -5.22
N PHE A 52 7.84 -9.04 -5.30
CA PHE A 52 8.08 -7.65 -4.95
C PHE A 52 7.37 -7.34 -3.63
N ILE A 53 8.12 -7.34 -2.53
CA ILE A 53 7.59 -7.12 -1.19
C ILE A 53 7.77 -5.66 -0.82
N GLN A 54 6.66 -5.00 -0.49
CA GLN A 54 6.70 -3.64 0.01
C GLN A 54 7.18 -3.61 1.47
N PRO A 55 7.99 -2.62 1.87
CA PRO A 55 8.34 -2.42 3.28
C PRO A 55 7.09 -2.26 4.17
N GLU A 56 7.29 -2.54 5.46
CA GLU A 56 6.25 -2.43 6.48
C GLU A 56 5.67 -1.01 6.51
N PHE A 57 4.33 -0.91 6.41
CA PHE A 57 3.54 0.33 6.42
C PHE A 57 4.15 1.44 5.55
N GLY A 58 3.86 1.39 4.25
CA GLY A 58 4.29 2.41 3.29
C GLY A 58 3.96 3.85 3.71
N ASP A 59 4.78 4.76 3.17
CA ASP A 59 4.68 6.21 3.31
C ASP A 59 3.24 6.72 3.11
N ASP A 60 2.74 7.53 4.04
CA ASP A 60 1.42 8.14 4.00
C ASP A 60 1.41 9.51 3.32
N SER A 61 2.56 9.99 2.84
CA SER A 61 2.69 11.27 2.12
C SER A 61 1.78 11.35 0.88
N PHE A 62 1.43 10.22 0.29
CA PHE A 62 0.52 10.13 -0.85
C PHE A 62 -0.90 9.66 -0.49
N LEU A 63 -1.21 9.50 0.80
CA LEU A 63 -2.58 9.27 1.25
C LEU A 63 -3.31 10.62 1.28
N PRO A 64 -4.34 10.83 0.43
CA PRO A 64 -4.99 12.12 0.33
C PRO A 64 -5.83 12.44 1.56
N ASP A 65 -5.62 13.62 2.14
CA ASP A 65 -6.58 14.23 3.06
C ASP A 65 -7.45 15.25 2.31
N PHE A 66 -8.64 14.83 1.89
CA PHE A 66 -9.57 15.69 1.15
C PHE A 66 -10.24 16.76 2.04
N THR A 67 -9.90 16.85 3.32
CA THR A 67 -10.28 17.98 4.17
C THR A 67 -9.28 19.14 4.10
N ASP A 68 -8.09 18.91 3.53
CA ASP A 68 -7.05 19.90 3.28
C ASP A 68 -7.20 20.52 1.88
N GLU A 69 -6.83 21.80 1.72
CA GLU A 69 -6.70 22.46 0.42
C GLU A 69 -5.59 21.82 -0.44
N ARG A 70 -4.59 21.20 0.20
CA ARG A 70 -3.51 20.45 -0.45
C ARG A 70 -3.51 18.99 0.01
N PRO A 71 -4.38 18.15 -0.58
CA PRO A 71 -4.60 16.78 -0.09
C PRO A 71 -3.37 15.87 -0.18
N PHE A 72 -2.42 16.14 -1.09
CA PHE A 72 -1.24 15.29 -1.33
C PHE A 72 0.04 15.91 -0.76
N LYS A 73 0.42 15.53 0.46
CA LYS A 73 1.63 16.04 1.15
C LYS A 73 2.92 15.73 0.39
N GLY A 74 2.98 14.58 -0.28
CA GLY A 74 4.12 14.11 -1.07
C GLY A 74 4.33 14.85 -2.40
N ASN A 75 3.45 15.80 -2.75
CA ASN A 75 3.61 16.66 -3.91
C ASN A 75 3.79 18.13 -3.48
N PRO A 76 4.95 18.49 -2.88
CA PRO A 76 5.19 19.86 -2.46
C PRO A 76 5.16 20.80 -3.67
N PRO A 77 4.69 22.05 -3.51
CA PRO A 77 4.76 23.04 -4.58
C PRO A 77 6.21 23.21 -5.04
N SER A 78 6.40 23.41 -6.34
CA SER A 78 7.71 23.68 -6.92
C SER A 78 8.32 24.91 -6.25
N THR A 79 9.49 24.74 -5.61
CA THR A 79 10.27 25.84 -5.00
C THR A 79 11.13 26.60 -6.02
N GLY A 80 10.89 26.41 -7.31
CA GLY A 80 11.55 27.15 -8.38
C GLY A 80 10.92 28.53 -8.59
N PRO A 81 11.66 29.51 -9.12
CA PRO A 81 11.05 30.74 -9.59
C PRO A 81 9.97 30.38 -10.64
N ALA A 82 8.85 31.11 -10.62
CA ALA A 82 7.88 31.03 -11.70
C ALA A 82 8.63 31.19 -13.02
N ALA A 83 8.44 30.25 -13.95
CA ALA A 83 9.02 30.36 -15.28
C ALA A 83 8.60 31.72 -15.89
N PRO A 84 9.50 32.41 -16.61
CA PRO A 84 9.28 33.78 -17.08
C PRO A 84 8.06 33.92 -17.98
#